data_AF-A0A1G7I481-F1
#
_entry.id   AF-A0A1G7I481-F1
#
_cell.length_a   1.000
_cell.length_b   1.000
_cell.length_c   1.000
_cell.angle_alpha   90.00
_cell.angle_beta   90.00
_cell.angle_gamma   90.00
#
_symmetry.space_group_name_H-M   'P 1'
#
loop_
_entity.id
_entity.type
_entity.pdbx_description
1 polymer ?
#
loop_
_entity_poly.entity_id
_entity_poly.type
_entity_poly.pdbx_seq_one_letter_code
_entity_poly.pdbx_strand_id
1 'polypeptide(L)'
;MARRRARLGDGLAVLSGARPDVLEAVPGARAKFVALGGVLLSTGGLAVLSAAFAVHMALGVWWPFALLLGVGWGFVIVNLDRMLLVGMAHDSSLKRNLLMAVPRVGLALVLGIVISTPLTLQIFHKEIDTQVVALQAEASDEFNRNLDDDARFAGLPELREKVATEQAVVASGGSSAADLAPLQGELAAAQAAYDSALATQRELSARAQCELDGTCGTGDAGTGEAYLQARAAADAHAAVVDTAKDELDAATAAITAGASRSMQQATADLETDKAELARLAEQQTALQAAFDETNADNTGILIRLQALSALSDSNATMAIAHYMLALLFICVELLPVLMKMLLNFGPRSTYDRLSDLRDDGDLEVEQLQQSARVEVEQAVQDLLVLAEKERVDKQKEQVLARRRARLAAAVAARESGEIPAPRTESSVEDTGRRMWDTGPIIGLAREAASRTVRTMRRRPDAREVETV
;
A
#
# COMPACT_ATOMS: atom_id res chain seq x y z
N MET A 1 50.52 5.53 3.02
CA MET A 1 49.28 4.86 3.51
C MET A 1 48.89 5.24 4.95
N ALA A 2 49.82 5.42 5.88
CA ALA A 2 49.52 5.76 7.29
C ALA A 2 48.67 7.03 7.50
N ARG A 3 48.95 8.13 6.78
CA ARG A 3 48.17 9.38 6.87
C ARG A 3 46.70 9.25 6.42
N ARG A 4 46.38 8.36 5.47
CA ARG A 4 44.99 8.09 5.04
C ARG A 4 44.23 7.25 6.07
N ARG A 5 44.90 6.27 6.71
CA ARG A 5 44.32 5.47 7.80
C ARG A 5 44.04 6.31 9.06
N ALA A 6 44.91 7.28 9.35
CA ALA A 6 44.66 8.25 10.43
C ALA A 6 43.37 9.06 10.17
N ARG A 7 43.26 9.72 9.01
CA ARG A 7 42.08 10.53 8.66
C ARG A 7 40.75 9.77 8.66
N LEU A 8 40.73 8.53 8.18
CA LEU A 8 39.53 7.69 8.20
C LEU A 8 39.12 7.31 9.62
N GLY A 9 40.09 6.98 10.49
CA GLY A 9 39.81 6.72 11.89
C GLY A 9 39.33 7.97 12.64
N ASP A 10 39.88 9.15 12.33
CA ASP A 10 39.44 10.39 12.98
C ASP A 10 37.99 10.73 12.60
N GLY A 11 37.63 10.52 11.32
CA GLY A 11 36.24 10.67 10.87
C GLY A 11 35.26 9.73 11.57
N LEU A 12 35.61 8.45 11.73
CA LEU A 12 34.77 7.48 12.45
C LEU A 12 34.65 7.81 13.94
N ALA A 13 35.72 8.30 14.57
CA ALA A 13 35.67 8.71 15.96
C ALA A 13 34.79 9.95 16.17
N VAL A 14 34.82 10.92 15.25
CA VAL A 14 33.93 12.09 15.29
C VAL A 14 32.48 11.67 15.01
N LEU A 15 32.26 10.71 14.11
CA LEU A 15 30.92 10.19 13.82
C LEU A 15 30.25 9.61 15.07
N SER A 16 31.00 8.88 15.91
CA SER A 16 30.51 8.36 17.19
C SER A 16 30.43 9.40 18.31
N GLY A 17 30.67 10.67 18.02
CA GLY A 17 30.53 11.78 18.98
C GLY A 17 31.77 12.09 19.80
N ALA A 18 32.95 11.59 19.40
CA ALA A 18 34.18 11.94 20.09
C ALA A 18 34.61 13.38 19.78
N ARG A 19 35.10 14.06 20.81
CA ARG A 19 35.73 15.39 20.76
C ARG A 19 37.18 15.25 20.31
N PRO A 20 37.57 15.79 19.14
CA PRO A 20 38.95 15.67 18.62
C PRO A 20 40.00 16.20 19.59
N ASP A 21 39.71 17.32 20.25
CA ASP A 21 40.57 17.98 21.23
C ASP A 21 40.85 17.09 22.45
N VAL A 22 39.86 16.27 22.87
CA VAL A 22 39.99 15.36 24.03
C VAL A 22 40.72 14.08 23.62
N LEU A 23 40.47 13.60 22.40
CA LEU A 23 41.15 12.43 21.83
C LEU A 23 42.64 12.63 21.63
N GLU A 24 43.08 13.85 21.29
CA GLU A 24 44.51 14.18 21.19
C GLU A 24 45.23 14.02 22.54
N ALA A 25 44.56 14.37 23.64
CA ALA A 25 45.09 14.21 24.98
C ALA A 25 45.00 12.77 25.51
N VAL A 26 44.05 11.96 25.00
CA VAL A 26 43.83 10.56 25.42
C VAL A 26 43.74 9.63 24.20
N PRO A 27 44.86 9.36 23.50
CA PRO A 27 44.85 8.55 22.27
C PRO A 27 44.39 7.10 22.50
N GLY A 28 44.53 6.58 23.73
CA GLY A 28 44.06 5.24 24.11
C GLY A 28 42.54 5.06 24.01
N ALA A 29 41.75 6.13 24.00
CA ALA A 29 40.30 6.06 23.81
C ALA A 29 39.89 5.97 22.34
N ARG A 30 40.79 6.31 21.40
CA ARG A 30 40.49 6.40 19.97
C ARG A 30 39.95 5.10 19.38
N ALA A 31 40.54 3.96 19.74
CA ALA A 31 40.11 2.66 19.24
C ALA A 31 38.63 2.36 19.57
N LYS A 32 38.16 2.81 20.74
CA LYS A 32 36.76 2.62 21.18
C LYS A 32 35.80 3.46 20.35
N PHE A 33 36.11 4.74 20.13
CA PHE A 33 35.27 5.64 19.33
C PHE A 33 35.28 5.28 17.84
N VAL A 34 36.40 4.79 17.31
CA VAL A 34 36.46 4.25 15.94
C VAL A 34 35.59 3.00 15.81
N ALA A 35 35.60 2.10 16.80
CA ALA A 35 34.73 0.92 16.81
C ALA A 35 33.24 1.30 16.87
N LEU A 36 32.86 2.25 17.74
CA LEU A 36 31.49 2.77 17.81
C LEU A 36 31.06 3.41 16.49
N GLY A 37 31.94 4.19 15.85
CA GLY A 37 31.66 4.80 14.54
C GLY A 37 31.52 3.74 13.43
N GLY A 38 32.29 2.66 13.52
CA GLY A 38 32.17 1.51 12.64
C GLY A 38 30.82 0.82 12.77
N VAL A 39 30.34 0.59 14.00
CA VAL A 39 29.01 0.01 14.25
C VAL A 39 27.90 0.89 13.65
N LEU A 40 27.95 2.21 13.87
CA LEU A 40 26.97 3.16 13.30
C LEU A 40 26.97 3.13 11.76
N LEU A 41 28.16 3.03 11.13
CA LEU A 41 28.25 2.95 9.69
C LEU A 41 27.74 1.60 9.15
N SER A 42 27.93 0.50 9.90
CA SER A 42 27.40 -0.82 9.56
C SER A 42 25.88 -0.86 9.62
N THR A 43 25.24 -0.32 10.67
CA THR A 43 23.77 -0.23 10.75
C THR A 43 23.22 0.64 9.63
N GLY A 44 23.84 1.80 9.39
CA GLY A 44 23.53 2.68 8.26
C GLY A 44 23.63 1.99 6.90
N GLY A 45 24.74 1.28 6.63
CA GLY A 45 24.95 0.59 5.36
C GLY A 45 23.94 -0.53 5.12
N LEU A 46 23.55 -1.24 6.17
CA LEU A 46 22.50 -2.26 6.09
C LEU A 46 21.13 -1.65 5.78
N ALA A 47 20.82 -0.50 6.40
CA ALA A 47 19.63 0.27 6.10
C ALA A 47 19.61 0.80 4.65
N VAL A 48 20.76 1.21 4.09
CA VAL A 48 20.88 1.60 2.68
C VAL A 48 20.46 0.44 1.77
N LEU A 49 21.03 -0.75 2.00
CA LEU A 49 20.74 -1.93 1.18
C LEU A 49 19.27 -2.35 1.29
N SER A 50 18.73 -2.39 2.52
CA SER A 50 17.33 -2.73 2.76
C SER A 50 16.36 -1.74 2.10
N ALA A 51 16.57 -0.43 2.30
CA ALA A 51 15.69 0.60 1.75
C ALA A 51 15.80 0.70 0.22
N ALA A 52 17.00 0.59 -0.35
CA ALA A 52 17.19 0.57 -1.79
C ALA A 52 16.46 -0.63 -2.43
N PHE A 53 16.55 -1.79 -1.78
CA PHE A 53 15.84 -2.98 -2.24
C PHE A 53 14.32 -2.85 -2.11
N ALA A 54 13.84 -2.36 -0.97
CA ALA A 54 12.42 -2.12 -0.73
C ALA A 54 11.82 -1.16 -1.76
N VAL A 55 12.51 -0.05 -2.06
CA VAL A 55 12.09 0.93 -3.07
C VAL A 55 12.10 0.32 -4.47
N HIS A 56 13.14 -0.44 -4.81
CA HIS A 56 13.24 -1.10 -6.11
C HIS A 56 12.08 -2.09 -6.33
N MET A 57 11.80 -2.94 -5.33
CA MET A 57 10.71 -3.91 -5.41
C MET A 57 9.31 -3.30 -5.35
N ALA A 58 9.08 -2.36 -4.42
CA ALA A 58 7.74 -1.85 -4.17
C ALA A 58 7.29 -0.84 -5.24
N LEU A 59 8.22 -0.05 -5.78
CA LEU A 59 7.93 1.05 -6.69
C LEU A 59 8.44 0.80 -8.12
N GLY A 60 9.11 -0.33 -8.40
CA GLY A 60 9.68 -0.63 -9.72
C GLY A 60 10.77 0.36 -10.16
N VAL A 61 11.32 1.12 -9.21
CA VAL A 61 12.25 2.22 -9.47
C VAL A 61 13.58 1.68 -10.00
N TRP A 62 14.16 2.37 -10.98
CA TRP A 62 15.46 2.00 -11.53
C TRP A 62 16.54 1.92 -10.43
N TRP A 63 17.32 0.82 -10.43
CA TRP A 63 18.23 0.47 -9.33
C TRP A 63 19.16 1.60 -8.86
N PRO A 64 19.77 2.43 -9.73
CA PRO A 64 20.61 3.55 -9.30
C PRO A 64 19.84 4.63 -8.50
N PHE A 65 18.58 4.90 -8.87
CA PHE A 65 17.75 5.86 -8.15
C PHE A 65 17.28 5.28 -6.81
N ALA A 66 16.95 3.99 -6.78
CA ALA A 66 16.63 3.29 -5.55
C ALA A 66 17.82 3.29 -4.57
N LEU A 67 19.06 3.10 -5.07
CA LEU A 67 20.27 3.22 -4.26
C LEU A 67 20.47 4.64 -3.71
N LEU A 68 20.22 5.67 -4.50
CA LEU A 68 20.32 7.07 -4.05
C LEU A 68 19.33 7.37 -2.92
N LEU A 69 18.08 6.93 -3.06
CA LEU A 69 17.08 7.03 -1.99
C LEU A 69 17.48 6.22 -0.76
N GLY A 70 18.01 5.01 -0.97
CA GLY A 70 18.56 4.17 0.10
C GLY A 70 19.69 4.87 0.86
N VAL A 71 20.62 5.54 0.17
CA VAL A 71 21.70 6.33 0.79
C VAL A 71 21.14 7.47 1.63
N GLY A 72 20.11 8.17 1.13
CA GLY A 72 19.41 9.20 1.89
C GLY A 72 18.80 8.64 3.18
N TRP A 73 18.14 7.48 3.10
CA TRP A 73 17.57 6.81 4.26
C TRP A 73 18.63 6.30 5.24
N GLY A 74 19.70 5.69 4.75
CA GLY A 74 20.82 5.25 5.58
C GLY A 74 21.46 6.41 6.35
N PHE A 75 21.54 7.60 5.76
CA PHE A 75 22.00 8.80 6.48
C PHE A 75 21.05 9.18 7.62
N VAL A 76 19.73 9.08 7.43
CA VAL A 76 18.73 9.29 8.49
C VAL A 76 18.95 8.30 9.64
N ILE A 77 19.15 7.00 9.34
CA ILE A 77 19.41 5.98 10.35
C ILE A 77 20.71 6.26 11.11
N VAL A 78 21.81 6.56 10.42
CA VAL A 78 23.08 6.93 11.07
C VAL A 78 22.92 8.16 11.96
N ASN A 79 22.17 9.17 11.52
CA ASN A 79 21.92 10.38 12.30
C ASN A 79 21.11 10.09 13.57
N LEU A 80 20.05 9.29 13.45
CA LEU A 80 19.19 8.90 14.55
C LEU A 80 19.95 8.02 15.56
N ASP A 81 20.69 7.02 15.09
CA ASP A 81 21.52 6.15 15.91
C ASP A 81 22.61 6.96 16.63
N ARG A 82 23.23 7.92 15.93
CA ARG A 82 24.22 8.83 16.51
C ARG A 82 23.61 9.71 17.60
N MET A 83 22.44 10.31 17.36
CA MET A 83 21.77 11.14 18.36
C MET A 83 21.54 10.35 19.66
N LEU A 84 21.12 9.10 19.54
CA LEU A 84 20.82 8.22 20.67
C LEU A 84 22.09 7.72 21.37
N LEU A 85 23.18 7.51 20.63
CA LEU A 85 24.49 7.14 21.20
C LEU A 85 25.14 8.30 21.97
N VAL A 86 25.07 9.52 21.43
CA VAL A 86 25.67 10.72 22.02
C VAL A 86 24.83 11.26 23.19
N GLY A 87 23.50 11.11 23.14
CA GLY A 87 22.60 11.57 24.20
C GLY A 87 22.70 10.81 25.53
N MET A 88 23.36 9.65 25.55
CA MET A 88 23.61 8.88 26.78
C MET A 88 24.89 9.35 27.48
N ALA A 89 24.75 10.33 28.38
CA ALA A 89 25.80 10.72 29.31
C ALA A 89 26.11 9.58 30.30
N HIS A 90 27.36 9.50 30.77
CA HIS A 90 27.76 8.48 31.73
C HIS A 90 27.12 8.76 33.11
N ASP A 91 26.19 7.91 33.50
CA ASP A 91 25.52 7.98 34.79
C ASP A 91 25.79 6.73 35.62
N SER A 92 25.98 6.88 36.93
CA SER A 92 26.37 5.81 37.84
C SER A 92 25.20 4.89 38.21
N SER A 93 23.96 5.33 37.99
CA SER A 93 22.76 4.55 38.31
C SER A 93 22.39 3.57 37.20
N LEU A 94 22.65 2.28 37.44
CA LEU A 94 22.30 1.18 36.52
C LEU A 94 20.82 1.17 36.14
N LYS A 95 19.92 1.47 37.10
CA LYS A 95 18.47 1.52 36.85
C LYS A 95 18.10 2.66 35.89
N ARG A 96 18.76 3.82 36.02
CA ARG A 96 18.52 4.98 35.15
C ARG A 96 19.08 4.73 33.75
N ASN A 97 20.26 4.11 33.64
CA ASN A 97 20.84 3.70 32.36
C ASN A 97 19.96 2.68 31.62
N LEU A 98 19.43 1.67 32.32
CA LEU A 98 18.52 0.70 31.70
C LEU A 98 17.21 1.35 31.25
N LEU A 99 16.62 2.22 32.08
CA LEU A 99 15.40 2.95 31.72
C LEU A 99 15.61 3.86 30.49
N MET A 100 16.77 4.54 30.40
CA MET A 100 17.12 5.38 29.25
C MET A 100 17.37 4.56 27.97
N ALA A 101 17.71 3.28 28.08
CA ALA A 101 17.89 2.39 26.93
C ALA A 101 16.57 1.81 26.38
N VAL A 102 15.50 1.74 27.18
CA VAL A 102 14.21 1.13 26.77
C VAL A 102 13.63 1.74 25.49
N PRO A 103 13.50 3.08 25.34
CA PRO A 103 12.97 3.68 24.12
C PRO A 103 13.76 3.29 22.88
N ARG A 104 15.08 3.12 23.03
CA ARG A 104 15.97 2.73 21.95
C ARG A 104 15.86 1.24 21.62
N VAL A 105 15.75 0.36 22.61
CA VAL A 105 15.50 -1.07 22.38
C VAL A 105 14.17 -1.27 21.65
N GLY A 106 13.12 -0.52 22.05
CA GLY A 106 11.84 -0.53 21.35
C GLY A 106 11.96 -0.08 19.89
N LEU A 107 12.69 1.03 19.64
CA LEU A 107 12.92 1.50 18.28
C LEU A 107 13.75 0.53 17.43
N ALA A 108 14.81 -0.06 18.00
CA ALA A 108 15.65 -1.05 17.33
C ALA A 108 14.87 -2.34 17.01
N LEU A 109 13.92 -2.73 17.85
CA LEU A 109 13.02 -3.86 17.57
C LEU A 109 12.14 -3.56 16.36
N VAL A 110 11.51 -2.39 16.33
CA VAL A 110 10.66 -1.96 15.20
C VAL A 110 11.47 -1.84 13.91
N LEU A 111 12.60 -1.12 13.94
CA LEU A 111 13.46 -0.93 12.78
C LEU A 111 14.07 -2.25 12.32
N GLY A 112 14.52 -3.10 13.24
CA GLY A 112 15.08 -4.41 12.92
C GLY A 112 14.08 -5.29 12.17
N ILE A 113 12.81 -5.33 12.62
CA ILE A 113 11.74 -6.05 11.92
C ILE A 113 11.50 -5.44 10.53
N VAL A 114 11.29 -4.12 10.46
CA VAL A 114 11.00 -3.42 9.19
C VAL A 114 12.13 -3.55 8.17
N ILE A 115 13.38 -3.46 8.61
CA ILE A 115 14.58 -3.59 7.76
C ILE A 115 14.79 -5.05 7.34
N SER A 116 14.39 -6.00 8.18
CA SER A 116 14.54 -7.43 7.87
C SER A 116 13.61 -7.88 6.75
N THR A 117 12.36 -7.40 6.68
CA THR A 117 11.37 -7.89 5.70
C THR A 117 11.86 -7.80 4.24
N PRO A 118 12.33 -6.65 3.72
CA PRO A 118 12.83 -6.58 2.35
C PRO A 118 14.01 -7.53 2.14
N LEU A 119 14.97 -7.58 3.07
CA LEU A 119 16.13 -8.44 2.91
C LEU A 119 15.78 -9.92 2.96
N THR A 120 14.82 -10.33 3.78
CA THR A 120 14.29 -11.70 3.79
C THR A 120 13.62 -12.05 2.47
N LEU A 121 12.81 -11.15 1.91
CA LEU A 121 12.21 -11.33 0.59
C LEU A 121 13.28 -11.50 -0.50
N GLN A 122 14.41 -10.80 -0.40
CA GLN A 122 15.51 -10.93 -1.36
C GLN A 122 16.27 -12.25 -1.20
N ILE A 123 16.57 -12.64 0.04
CA ILE A 123 17.35 -13.85 0.35
C ILE A 123 16.61 -15.09 -0.16
N PHE A 124 15.29 -15.14 0.03
CA PHE A 124 14.43 -16.27 -0.35
C PHE A 124 13.62 -16.02 -1.62
N HIS A 125 14.10 -15.15 -2.53
CA HIS A 125 13.33 -14.77 -3.72
C HIS A 125 12.90 -15.99 -4.54
N LYS A 126 13.73 -17.04 -4.67
CA LYS A 126 13.40 -18.24 -5.45
C LYS A 126 12.25 -19.03 -4.85
N GLU A 127 12.31 -19.25 -3.53
CA GLU A 127 11.28 -19.96 -2.79
C GLU A 127 9.97 -19.18 -2.82
N ILE A 128 10.05 -17.86 -2.63
CA ILE A 128 8.90 -16.95 -2.68
C ILE A 128 8.30 -16.92 -4.08
N ASP A 129 9.09 -16.75 -5.13
CA ASP A 129 8.59 -16.71 -6.51
C ASP A 129 7.88 -18.03 -6.88
N THR A 130 8.39 -19.17 -6.41
CA THR A 130 7.73 -20.48 -6.57
C THR A 130 6.38 -20.51 -5.85
N GLN A 131 6.34 -20.00 -4.61
CA GLN A 131 5.11 -19.94 -3.84
C GLN A 131 4.10 -18.94 -4.43
N VAL A 132 4.55 -17.83 -5.02
CA VAL A 132 3.69 -16.87 -5.74
C VAL A 132 2.97 -17.57 -6.88
N VAL A 133 3.69 -18.38 -7.68
CA VAL A 133 3.06 -19.17 -8.75
C VAL A 133 2.03 -20.17 -8.18
N ALA A 134 2.32 -20.80 -7.05
CA ALA A 134 1.37 -21.69 -6.38
C ALA A 134 0.09 -20.94 -5.92
N LEU A 135 0.24 -19.75 -5.34
CA LEU A 135 -0.90 -18.90 -4.94
C LEU A 135 -1.71 -18.41 -6.16
N GLN A 136 -1.03 -18.06 -7.25
CA GLN A 136 -1.69 -17.70 -8.51
C GLN A 136 -2.48 -18.87 -9.11
N ALA A 137 -1.93 -20.10 -9.03
CA ALA A 137 -2.63 -21.30 -9.45
C ALA A 137 -3.87 -21.58 -8.58
N GLU A 138 -3.73 -21.49 -7.25
CA GLU A 138 -4.86 -21.64 -6.32
C GLU A 138 -5.98 -20.62 -6.58
N ALA A 139 -5.62 -19.35 -6.82
CA ALA A 139 -6.56 -18.31 -7.19
C ALA A 139 -7.26 -18.61 -8.54
N SER A 140 -6.53 -19.17 -9.50
CA SER A 140 -7.09 -19.58 -10.80
C SER A 140 -8.07 -20.73 -10.64
N ASP A 141 -7.75 -21.72 -9.82
CA ASP A 141 -8.63 -22.85 -9.52
C ASP A 141 -9.89 -22.42 -8.77
N GLU A 142 -9.79 -21.44 -7.87
CA GLU A 142 -10.95 -20.85 -7.20
C GLU A 142 -11.82 -20.06 -8.18
N PHE A 143 -11.22 -19.26 -9.05
CA PHE A 143 -11.94 -18.51 -10.08
C PHE A 143 -12.67 -19.44 -11.06
N ASN A 144 -12.02 -20.51 -11.53
CA ASN A 144 -12.64 -21.49 -12.42
C ASN A 144 -13.86 -22.17 -11.77
N ARG A 145 -13.75 -22.57 -10.48
CA ARG A 145 -14.88 -23.12 -9.72
C ARG A 145 -16.05 -22.12 -9.63
N ASN A 146 -15.74 -20.85 -9.34
CA ASN A 146 -16.76 -19.80 -9.28
C ASN A 146 -17.40 -19.51 -10.65
N LEU A 147 -16.64 -19.65 -11.74
CA LEU A 147 -17.18 -19.53 -13.10
C LEU A 147 -18.08 -20.70 -13.48
N ASP A 148 -17.71 -21.92 -13.09
CA ASP A 148 -18.51 -23.13 -13.33
C ASP A 148 -19.83 -23.09 -12.54
N ASP A 149 -19.82 -22.54 -11.32
CA ASP A 149 -20.99 -22.35 -10.47
C ASP A 149 -21.84 -21.11 -10.84
N ASP A 150 -21.40 -20.30 -11.80
CA ASP A 150 -22.10 -19.07 -12.18
C ASP A 150 -23.40 -19.39 -12.93
N ALA A 151 -24.52 -18.93 -12.36
CA ALA A 151 -25.86 -19.11 -12.94
C ALA A 151 -25.99 -18.58 -14.37
N ARG A 152 -25.17 -17.60 -14.79
CA ARG A 152 -25.14 -17.08 -16.16
C ARG A 152 -24.67 -18.10 -17.18
N PHE A 153 -23.82 -19.05 -16.77
CA PHE A 153 -23.19 -20.05 -17.64
C PHE A 153 -23.68 -21.49 -17.38
N ALA A 154 -24.56 -21.70 -16.40
CA ALA A 154 -25.09 -23.02 -16.06
C ALA A 154 -25.74 -23.76 -17.26
N GLY A 155 -26.42 -23.05 -18.17
CA GLY A 155 -27.06 -23.63 -19.37
C GLY A 155 -26.12 -23.82 -20.57
N LEU A 156 -24.86 -23.42 -20.46
CA LEU A 156 -23.92 -23.42 -21.58
C LEU A 156 -23.55 -24.85 -22.07
N PRO A 157 -23.39 -25.87 -21.20
CA PRO A 157 -23.24 -27.26 -21.65
C PRO A 157 -24.44 -27.78 -22.44
N GLU A 158 -25.66 -27.51 -21.95
CA GLU A 158 -26.90 -27.92 -22.62
C GLU A 158 -27.06 -27.21 -23.97
N LEU A 159 -26.73 -25.92 -24.04
CA LEU A 159 -26.75 -25.16 -25.29
C LEU A 159 -25.73 -25.70 -26.31
N ARG A 160 -24.53 -26.13 -25.86
CA ARG A 160 -23.53 -26.77 -26.73
C ARG A 160 -24.05 -28.10 -27.30
N GLU A 161 -24.70 -28.91 -26.48
CA GLU A 161 -25.30 -30.18 -26.90
C GLU A 161 -26.46 -29.95 -27.88
N LYS A 162 -27.29 -28.94 -27.62
CA LYS A 162 -28.39 -28.53 -28.49
C LYS A 162 -27.90 -28.10 -29.88
N VAL A 163 -26.90 -27.19 -29.93
CA VAL A 163 -26.26 -26.78 -31.18
C VAL A 163 -25.64 -27.97 -31.93
N ALA A 164 -24.97 -28.89 -31.23
CA ALA A 164 -24.39 -30.08 -31.86
C ALA A 164 -25.46 -31.00 -32.47
N THR A 165 -26.59 -31.17 -31.79
CA THR A 165 -27.73 -31.95 -32.26
C THR A 165 -28.36 -31.31 -33.50
N GLU A 166 -28.61 -30.00 -33.46
CA GLU A 166 -29.15 -29.25 -34.60
C GLU A 166 -28.21 -29.28 -35.81
N GLN A 167 -26.89 -29.16 -35.59
CA GLN A 167 -25.89 -29.33 -36.64
C GLN A 167 -25.94 -30.72 -37.29
N ALA A 168 -26.12 -31.77 -36.49
CA ALA A 168 -26.24 -33.13 -37.01
C ALA A 168 -27.51 -33.30 -37.85
N VAL A 169 -28.65 -32.73 -37.42
CA VAL A 169 -29.91 -32.73 -38.19
C VAL A 169 -29.75 -31.98 -39.51
N VAL A 170 -29.12 -30.81 -39.51
CA VAL A 170 -28.86 -30.06 -40.76
C VAL A 170 -27.92 -30.83 -41.68
N ALA A 171 -26.83 -31.40 -41.15
CA ALA A 171 -25.85 -32.16 -41.92
C ALA A 171 -26.42 -33.44 -42.53
N SER A 172 -27.39 -34.08 -41.88
CA SER A 172 -28.07 -35.27 -42.36
C SER A 172 -29.25 -34.99 -43.29
N GLY A 173 -29.50 -33.72 -43.63
CA GLY A 173 -30.67 -33.31 -44.41
C GLY A 173 -32.00 -33.58 -43.70
N GLY A 174 -31.98 -33.65 -42.37
CA GLY A 174 -33.14 -33.93 -41.53
C GLY A 174 -33.29 -35.39 -41.12
N SER A 175 -32.59 -36.32 -41.76
CA SER A 175 -32.78 -37.77 -41.56
C SER A 175 -32.37 -38.29 -40.17
N SER A 176 -31.52 -37.56 -39.45
CA SER A 176 -31.09 -37.88 -38.09
C SER A 176 -32.00 -37.30 -36.99
N ALA A 177 -33.11 -36.66 -37.35
CA ALA A 177 -33.99 -36.04 -36.38
C ALA A 177 -34.78 -37.10 -35.60
N ALA A 178 -34.81 -36.98 -34.27
CA ALA A 178 -35.39 -37.99 -33.37
C ALA A 178 -36.91 -38.16 -33.55
N ASP A 179 -37.60 -37.11 -33.99
CA ASP A 179 -39.02 -37.09 -34.33
C ASP A 179 -39.36 -37.94 -35.57
N LEU A 180 -38.38 -38.37 -36.36
CA LEU A 180 -38.58 -39.28 -37.48
C LEU A 180 -38.66 -40.75 -37.08
N ALA A 181 -38.31 -41.13 -35.83
CA ALA A 181 -38.30 -42.52 -35.41
C ALA A 181 -39.65 -43.26 -35.62
N PRO A 182 -40.82 -42.66 -35.33
CA PRO A 182 -42.11 -43.28 -35.65
C PRO A 182 -42.32 -43.49 -37.15
N LEU A 183 -41.97 -42.49 -37.98
CA LEU A 183 -42.09 -42.57 -39.44
C LEU A 183 -41.15 -43.61 -40.04
N GLN A 184 -39.94 -43.77 -39.49
CA GLN A 184 -39.02 -44.84 -39.86
C GLN A 184 -39.61 -46.23 -39.55
N GLY A 185 -40.34 -46.36 -38.44
CA GLY A 185 -41.10 -47.56 -38.11
C GLY A 185 -42.22 -47.85 -39.11
N GLU A 186 -42.98 -46.82 -39.51
CA GLU A 186 -44.04 -46.94 -40.53
C GLU A 186 -43.47 -47.34 -41.90
N LEU A 187 -42.35 -46.75 -42.33
CA LEU A 187 -41.69 -47.14 -43.58
C LEU A 187 -41.21 -48.60 -43.53
N ALA A 188 -40.61 -49.04 -42.42
CA ALA A 188 -40.16 -50.41 -42.26
C ALA A 188 -41.34 -51.40 -42.30
N ALA A 189 -42.48 -51.06 -41.69
CA ALA A 189 -43.70 -51.86 -41.73
C ALA A 189 -44.31 -51.92 -43.13
N ALA A 190 -44.41 -50.78 -43.82
CA ALA A 190 -44.90 -50.72 -45.20
C ALA A 190 -44.00 -51.49 -46.17
N GLN A 191 -42.68 -51.42 -46.00
CA GLN A 191 -41.71 -52.19 -46.77
C GLN A 191 -41.91 -53.70 -46.56
N ALA A 192 -42.04 -54.15 -45.31
CA ALA A 192 -42.29 -55.55 -45.01
C ALA A 192 -43.63 -56.05 -45.56
N ALA A 193 -44.68 -55.22 -45.52
CA ALA A 193 -45.98 -55.54 -46.09
C ALA A 193 -45.92 -55.67 -47.63
N TYR A 194 -45.24 -54.75 -48.31
CA TYR A 194 -45.01 -54.81 -49.75
C TYR A 194 -44.19 -56.04 -50.16
N ASP A 195 -43.10 -56.33 -49.45
CA ASP A 195 -42.26 -57.50 -49.72
C ASP A 195 -43.03 -58.81 -49.51
N SER A 196 -43.88 -58.88 -48.49
CA SER A 196 -44.77 -60.02 -48.24
C SER A 196 -45.80 -60.19 -49.35
N ALA A 197 -46.47 -59.11 -49.76
CA ALA A 197 -47.46 -59.14 -50.86
C ALA A 197 -46.81 -59.58 -52.17
N LEU A 198 -45.61 -59.07 -52.48
CA LEU A 198 -44.87 -59.44 -53.67
C LEU A 198 -44.44 -60.92 -53.66
N ALA A 199 -44.04 -61.45 -52.51
CA ALA A 199 -43.72 -62.87 -52.35
C ALA A 199 -44.93 -63.76 -52.62
N THR A 200 -46.09 -63.44 -52.02
CA THR A 200 -47.34 -64.18 -52.25
C THR A 200 -47.82 -64.06 -53.70
N GLN A 201 -47.68 -62.89 -54.33
CA GLN A 201 -48.00 -62.71 -55.75
C GLN A 201 -47.17 -63.63 -56.65
N ARG A 202 -45.85 -63.71 -56.37
CA ARG A 202 -44.94 -64.60 -57.12
C ARG A 202 -45.30 -66.06 -56.92
N GLU A 203 -45.68 -66.47 -55.71
CA GLU A 203 -46.12 -67.83 -55.41
C GLU A 203 -47.40 -68.20 -56.18
N LEU A 204 -48.42 -67.34 -56.13
CA LEU A 204 -49.69 -67.54 -56.85
C LEU A 204 -49.48 -67.57 -58.37
N SER A 205 -48.62 -66.68 -58.89
CA SER A 205 -48.28 -66.63 -60.31
C SER A 205 -47.50 -67.89 -60.75
N ALA A 206 -46.56 -68.36 -59.92
CA ALA A 206 -45.82 -69.59 -60.18
C ALA A 206 -46.74 -70.82 -60.15
N ARG A 207 -47.72 -70.86 -59.26
CA ARG A 207 -48.73 -71.93 -59.21
C ARG A 207 -49.61 -71.93 -60.46
N ALA A 208 -50.09 -70.76 -60.91
CA ALA A 208 -50.83 -70.65 -62.16
C ALA A 208 -49.98 -71.08 -63.38
N GLN A 209 -48.71 -70.67 -63.44
CA GLN A 209 -47.80 -71.09 -64.51
C GLN A 209 -47.57 -72.61 -64.50
N CYS A 210 -47.43 -73.19 -63.32
CA CYS A 210 -47.18 -74.61 -63.15
C CYS A 210 -48.39 -75.49 -63.54
N GLU A 211 -49.63 -75.07 -63.24
CA GLU A 211 -50.85 -75.72 -63.74
C GLU A 211 -50.97 -75.58 -65.27
N LEU A 212 -50.59 -74.42 -65.84
CA LEU A 212 -50.59 -74.22 -67.29
C LEU A 212 -49.64 -75.19 -68.00
N ASP A 213 -48.45 -75.39 -67.41
CA ASP A 213 -47.41 -76.28 -67.93
C ASP A 213 -47.68 -77.78 -67.61
N GLY A 214 -48.69 -78.08 -66.78
CA GLY A 214 -49.01 -79.45 -66.33
C GLY A 214 -47.97 -80.06 -65.39
N THR A 215 -47.14 -79.24 -64.75
CA THR A 215 -45.99 -79.69 -63.93
C THR A 215 -46.32 -79.84 -62.44
N CYS A 216 -47.54 -79.49 -62.03
CA CYS A 216 -48.09 -79.71 -60.70
C CYS A 216 -49.62 -79.90 -60.76
N GLY A 217 -50.24 -80.11 -59.60
CA GLY A 217 -51.69 -80.15 -59.45
C GLY A 217 -52.34 -81.28 -60.23
N THR A 218 -53.14 -80.91 -61.23
CA THR A 218 -53.91 -81.85 -62.09
C THR A 218 -53.03 -82.73 -62.97
N GLY A 219 -51.81 -82.29 -63.30
CA GLY A 219 -50.89 -83.00 -64.21
C GLY A 219 -51.24 -82.86 -65.70
N ASP A 220 -52.31 -82.15 -66.02
CA ASP A 220 -52.77 -81.91 -67.40
C ASP A 220 -52.41 -80.49 -67.82
N ALA A 221 -51.58 -80.36 -68.86
CA ALA A 221 -51.20 -79.04 -69.39
C ALA A 221 -52.38 -78.35 -70.09
N GLY A 222 -52.59 -77.06 -69.79
CA GLY A 222 -53.57 -76.22 -70.48
C GLY A 222 -54.37 -75.28 -69.57
N THR A 223 -55.44 -74.71 -70.12
CA THR A 223 -56.23 -73.64 -69.48
C THR A 223 -57.49 -74.18 -68.79
N GLY A 224 -57.37 -75.27 -68.05
CA GLY A 224 -58.49 -75.90 -67.31
C GLY A 224 -58.98 -75.07 -66.12
N GLU A 225 -59.99 -75.57 -65.40
CA GLU A 225 -60.59 -74.86 -64.25
C GLU A 225 -59.57 -74.56 -63.14
N ALA A 226 -58.65 -75.50 -62.86
CA ALA A 226 -57.58 -75.32 -61.88
C ALA A 226 -56.63 -74.14 -62.24
N TYR A 227 -56.24 -74.03 -63.52
CA TYR A 227 -55.46 -72.90 -64.03
C TYR A 227 -56.23 -71.58 -63.88
N LEU A 228 -57.51 -71.54 -64.28
CA LEU A 228 -58.33 -70.33 -64.21
C LEU A 228 -58.52 -69.84 -62.77
N GLN A 229 -58.72 -70.75 -61.82
CA GLN A 229 -58.81 -70.41 -60.39
C GLN A 229 -57.47 -69.90 -59.84
N ALA A 230 -56.35 -70.55 -60.19
CA ALA A 230 -55.01 -70.11 -59.77
C ALA A 230 -54.66 -68.74 -60.36
N ARG A 231 -55.00 -68.49 -61.63
CA ARG A 231 -54.81 -67.19 -62.28
C ARG A 231 -55.71 -66.12 -61.66
N ALA A 232 -56.99 -66.42 -61.41
CA ALA A 232 -57.89 -65.48 -60.74
C ALA A 232 -57.41 -65.12 -59.33
N ALA A 233 -56.81 -66.06 -58.59
CA ALA A 233 -56.20 -65.80 -57.29
C ALA A 233 -54.97 -64.89 -57.41
N ALA A 234 -54.10 -65.12 -58.40
CA ALA A 234 -52.96 -64.25 -58.68
C ALA A 234 -53.39 -62.84 -59.13
N ASP A 235 -54.39 -62.75 -60.02
CA ASP A 235 -54.94 -61.47 -60.51
C ASP A 235 -55.60 -60.69 -59.36
N ALA A 236 -56.33 -61.36 -58.46
CA ALA A 236 -56.94 -60.75 -57.28
C ALA A 236 -55.88 -60.24 -56.28
N HIS A 237 -54.75 -60.93 -56.16
CA HIS A 237 -53.67 -60.54 -55.25
C HIS A 237 -52.78 -59.41 -55.81
N ALA A 238 -52.82 -59.14 -57.12
CA ALA A 238 -52.16 -57.97 -57.71
C ALA A 238 -52.65 -56.65 -57.08
N ALA A 239 -53.95 -56.54 -56.79
CA ALA A 239 -54.52 -55.37 -56.11
C ALA A 239 -54.00 -55.19 -54.67
N VAL A 240 -53.60 -56.28 -54.00
CA VAL A 240 -52.96 -56.22 -52.67
C VAL A 240 -51.53 -55.68 -52.79
N VAL A 241 -50.80 -56.07 -53.83
CA VAL A 241 -49.46 -55.53 -54.12
C VAL A 241 -49.54 -54.03 -54.42
N ASP A 242 -50.50 -53.60 -55.25
CA ASP A 242 -50.68 -52.19 -55.59
C ASP A 242 -51.01 -51.36 -54.32
N THR A 243 -51.91 -51.86 -53.47
CA THR A 243 -52.24 -51.19 -52.20
C THR A 243 -51.01 -51.10 -51.28
N ALA A 244 -50.25 -52.18 -51.13
CA ALA A 244 -49.03 -52.18 -50.32
C ALA A 244 -47.93 -51.27 -50.92
N LYS A 245 -47.89 -51.13 -52.25
CA LYS A 245 -46.98 -50.21 -52.95
C LYS A 245 -47.35 -48.75 -52.69
N ASP A 246 -48.64 -48.42 -52.73
CA ASP A 246 -49.17 -47.09 -52.42
C ASP A 246 -48.89 -46.73 -50.95
N GLU A 247 -49.08 -47.66 -50.02
CA GLU A 247 -48.72 -47.47 -48.60
C GLU A 247 -47.22 -47.22 -48.41
N LEU A 248 -46.36 -47.95 -49.12
CA LEU A 248 -44.91 -47.75 -49.12
C LEU A 248 -44.50 -46.39 -49.70
N ASP A 249 -45.12 -45.96 -50.79
CA ASP A 249 -44.87 -44.65 -51.40
C ASP A 249 -45.34 -43.52 -50.48
N ALA A 250 -46.50 -43.68 -49.84
CA ALA A 250 -47.02 -42.74 -48.85
C ALA A 250 -46.08 -42.63 -47.64
N ALA A 251 -45.58 -43.74 -47.10
CA ALA A 251 -44.61 -43.76 -46.00
C ALA A 251 -43.27 -43.09 -46.40
N THR A 252 -42.80 -43.35 -47.63
CA THR A 252 -41.58 -42.74 -48.17
C THR A 252 -41.73 -41.22 -48.32
N ALA A 253 -42.87 -40.77 -48.84
CA ALA A 253 -43.18 -39.34 -48.96
C ALA A 253 -43.33 -38.67 -47.58
N ALA A 254 -43.93 -39.35 -46.61
CA ALA A 254 -44.08 -38.86 -45.23
C ALA A 254 -42.73 -38.65 -44.54
N ILE A 255 -41.79 -39.59 -44.65
CA ILE A 255 -40.42 -39.43 -44.14
C ILE A 255 -39.71 -38.27 -44.83
N THR A 256 -39.77 -38.19 -46.15
CA THR A 256 -39.08 -37.13 -46.91
C THR A 256 -39.59 -35.75 -46.51
N ALA A 257 -40.91 -35.60 -46.38
CA ALA A 257 -41.53 -34.36 -45.92
C ALA A 257 -41.22 -34.07 -44.43
N GLY A 258 -41.16 -35.11 -43.60
CA GLY A 258 -40.72 -35.02 -42.20
C GLY A 258 -39.30 -34.47 -42.09
N ALA A 259 -38.33 -35.13 -42.75
CA ALA A 259 -36.94 -34.73 -42.76
C ALA A 259 -36.76 -33.28 -43.25
N SER A 260 -37.48 -32.87 -44.30
CA SER A 260 -37.43 -31.49 -44.78
C SER A 260 -37.92 -30.48 -43.74
N ARG A 261 -39.00 -30.78 -43.00
CA ARG A 261 -39.49 -29.93 -41.90
C ARG A 261 -38.51 -29.87 -40.74
N SER A 262 -38.00 -31.01 -40.28
CA SER A 262 -37.06 -31.07 -39.16
C SER A 262 -35.76 -30.36 -39.51
N MET A 263 -35.29 -30.44 -40.76
CA MET A 263 -34.12 -29.68 -41.25
C MET A 263 -34.36 -28.17 -41.26
N GLN A 264 -35.52 -27.72 -41.76
CA GLN A 264 -35.86 -26.28 -41.78
C GLN A 264 -35.94 -25.70 -40.37
N GLN A 265 -36.58 -26.43 -39.44
CA GLN A 265 -36.65 -26.03 -38.05
C GLN A 265 -35.26 -25.99 -37.41
N ALA A 266 -34.48 -27.07 -37.54
CA ALA A 266 -33.12 -27.13 -37.01
C ALA A 266 -32.23 -26.01 -37.59
N THR A 267 -32.40 -25.63 -38.86
CA THR A 267 -31.65 -24.51 -39.44
C THR A 267 -32.01 -23.17 -38.80
N ALA A 268 -33.28 -22.93 -38.50
CA ALA A 268 -33.74 -21.68 -37.87
C ALA A 268 -33.29 -21.60 -36.40
N ASP A 269 -33.42 -22.70 -35.66
CA ASP A 269 -33.01 -22.80 -34.25
C ASP A 269 -31.49 -22.67 -34.13
N LEU A 270 -30.74 -23.32 -35.03
CA LEU A 270 -29.28 -23.34 -35.04
C LEU A 270 -28.65 -21.95 -35.15
N GLU A 271 -29.19 -21.07 -35.98
CA GLU A 271 -28.66 -19.70 -36.11
C GLU A 271 -28.86 -18.90 -34.82
N THR A 272 -30.00 -19.07 -34.16
CA THR A 272 -30.31 -18.40 -32.89
C THR A 272 -29.44 -18.92 -31.76
N ASP A 273 -29.34 -20.25 -31.64
CA ASP A 273 -28.59 -20.90 -30.57
C ASP A 273 -27.08 -20.74 -30.73
N LYS A 274 -26.56 -20.75 -31.97
CA LYS A 274 -25.15 -20.41 -32.23
C LYS A 274 -24.82 -18.99 -31.81
N ALA A 275 -25.70 -18.03 -32.11
CA ALA A 275 -25.48 -16.63 -31.72
C ALA A 275 -25.43 -16.48 -30.20
N GLU A 276 -26.34 -17.16 -29.48
CA GLU A 276 -26.35 -17.13 -28.02
C GLU A 276 -25.14 -17.87 -27.42
N LEU A 277 -24.75 -19.01 -27.99
CA LEU A 277 -23.57 -19.75 -27.59
C LEU A 277 -22.31 -18.91 -27.77
N ALA A 278 -22.17 -18.22 -28.90
CA ALA A 278 -21.04 -17.34 -29.17
C ALA A 278 -21.00 -16.18 -28.17
N ARG A 279 -22.14 -15.54 -27.89
CA ARG A 279 -22.26 -14.45 -26.91
C ARG A 279 -21.83 -14.88 -25.51
N LEU A 280 -22.30 -16.03 -25.03
CA LEU A 280 -21.96 -16.54 -23.70
C LEU A 280 -20.49 -17.00 -23.64
N ALA A 281 -19.99 -17.66 -24.68
CA ALA A 281 -18.60 -18.08 -24.75
C ALA A 281 -17.65 -16.89 -24.78
N GLU A 282 -17.98 -15.82 -25.52
CA GLU A 282 -17.19 -14.58 -25.54
C GLU A 282 -17.18 -13.90 -24.16
N GLN A 283 -18.32 -13.85 -23.48
CA GLN A 283 -18.39 -13.32 -22.11
C GLN A 283 -17.56 -14.12 -21.11
N GLN A 284 -17.63 -15.45 -21.17
CA GLN A 284 -16.79 -16.34 -20.35
C GLN A 284 -15.30 -16.10 -20.64
N THR A 285 -14.94 -16.05 -21.93
CA THR A 285 -13.54 -15.81 -22.37
C THR A 285 -13.04 -14.43 -21.90
N ALA A 286 -13.87 -13.40 -21.98
CA ALA A 286 -13.51 -12.05 -21.54
C ALA A 286 -13.31 -11.97 -20.02
N LEU A 287 -14.15 -12.65 -19.23
CA LEU A 287 -13.97 -12.74 -17.77
C LEU A 287 -12.68 -13.48 -17.42
N GLN A 288 -12.41 -14.60 -18.09
CA GLN A 288 -11.16 -15.35 -17.91
C GLN A 288 -9.94 -14.50 -18.25
N ALA A 289 -9.94 -13.84 -19.41
CA ALA A 289 -8.82 -13.00 -19.83
C ALA A 289 -8.56 -11.84 -18.87
N ALA A 290 -9.62 -11.18 -18.36
CA ALA A 290 -9.48 -10.11 -17.38
C ALA A 290 -8.93 -10.60 -16.04
N PHE A 291 -9.34 -11.80 -15.60
CA PHE A 291 -8.78 -12.44 -14.41
C PHE A 291 -7.32 -12.81 -14.62
N ASP A 292 -6.98 -13.47 -15.74
CA ASP A 292 -5.62 -13.91 -16.06
C ASP A 292 -4.65 -12.72 -16.11
N GLU A 293 -5.05 -11.60 -16.72
CA GLU A 293 -4.27 -10.35 -16.74
C GLU A 293 -4.01 -9.85 -15.31
N THR A 294 -5.06 -9.76 -14.49
CA THR A 294 -4.95 -9.29 -13.10
C THR A 294 -4.08 -10.24 -12.25
N ASN A 295 -4.24 -11.55 -12.43
CA ASN A 295 -3.53 -12.56 -11.66
C ASN A 295 -2.06 -12.66 -12.06
N ALA A 296 -1.75 -12.56 -13.37
CA ALA A 296 -0.40 -12.54 -13.89
C ALA A 296 0.36 -11.26 -13.48
N ASP A 297 -0.32 -10.11 -13.45
CA ASP A 297 0.27 -8.84 -13.03
C ASP A 297 0.42 -8.72 -11.50
N ASN A 298 -0.22 -9.60 -10.73
CA ASN A 298 -0.09 -9.66 -9.28
C ASN A 298 1.27 -10.24 -8.85
N THR A 299 2.35 -9.51 -9.16
CA THR A 299 3.76 -9.84 -8.84
C THR A 299 4.37 -8.88 -7.79
N GLY A 300 3.53 -7.98 -7.26
CA GLY A 300 3.93 -6.94 -6.32
C GLY A 300 4.35 -7.45 -4.93
N ILE A 301 4.69 -6.51 -4.05
CA ILE A 301 5.18 -6.83 -2.70
C ILE A 301 4.14 -7.57 -1.84
N LEU A 302 2.85 -7.32 -2.05
CA LEU A 302 1.78 -7.92 -1.26
C LEU A 302 1.73 -9.44 -1.44
N ILE A 303 1.71 -9.93 -2.69
CA ILE A 303 1.69 -11.36 -2.99
C ILE A 303 2.97 -12.04 -2.49
N ARG A 304 4.11 -11.33 -2.50
CA ARG A 304 5.39 -11.82 -1.98
C ARG A 304 5.36 -11.95 -0.45
N LEU A 305 4.69 -11.03 0.26
CA LEU A 305 4.47 -11.12 1.70
C LEU A 305 3.51 -12.26 2.05
N GLN A 306 2.43 -12.45 1.28
CA GLN A 306 1.52 -13.59 1.43
C GLN A 306 2.25 -14.92 1.19
N ALA A 307 3.06 -15.00 0.13
CA ALA A 307 3.90 -16.15 -0.17
C ALA A 307 4.91 -16.43 0.95
N LEU A 308 5.59 -15.40 1.49
CA LEU A 308 6.49 -15.56 2.63
C LEU A 308 5.75 -16.08 3.87
N SER A 309 4.55 -15.56 4.17
CA SER A 309 3.72 -16.03 5.28
C SER A 309 3.32 -17.49 5.08
N ALA A 310 2.79 -17.85 3.91
CA ALA A 310 2.38 -19.21 3.59
C ALA A 310 3.56 -20.20 3.66
N LEU A 311 4.75 -19.81 3.21
CA LEU A 311 5.97 -20.61 3.34
C LEU A 311 6.41 -20.76 4.79
N SER A 312 6.30 -19.69 5.59
CA SER A 312 6.60 -19.74 7.03
C SER A 312 5.62 -20.66 7.77
N ASP A 313 4.33 -20.63 7.43
CA ASP A 313 3.32 -21.44 8.11
C ASP A 313 3.40 -22.93 7.72
N SER A 314 3.80 -23.22 6.47
CA SER A 314 3.90 -24.60 5.97
C SER A 314 5.25 -25.28 6.26
N ASN A 315 6.34 -24.52 6.43
CA ASN A 315 7.68 -25.07 6.61
C ASN A 315 8.40 -24.48 7.83
N ALA A 316 8.55 -25.30 8.87
CA ALA A 316 9.23 -24.92 10.11
C ALA A 316 10.66 -24.41 9.89
N THR A 317 11.40 -24.94 8.93
CA THR A 317 12.75 -24.48 8.60
C THR A 317 12.73 -23.06 8.04
N MET A 318 11.78 -22.76 7.16
CA MET A 318 11.60 -21.41 6.60
C MET A 318 11.17 -20.42 7.69
N ALA A 319 10.26 -20.82 8.58
CA ALA A 319 9.86 -20.00 9.73
C ALA A 319 11.05 -19.67 10.63
N ILE A 320 11.84 -20.68 11.00
CA ILE A 320 13.04 -20.49 11.82
C ILE A 320 14.02 -19.56 11.10
N ALA A 321 14.24 -19.75 9.80
CA ALA A 321 15.15 -18.90 9.04
C ALA A 321 14.65 -17.44 8.96
N HIS A 322 13.35 -17.22 8.76
CA HIS A 322 12.72 -15.90 8.79
C HIS A 322 12.94 -15.21 10.14
N TYR A 323 12.63 -15.89 11.26
CA TYR A 323 12.82 -15.35 12.60
C TYR A 323 14.29 -15.17 12.97
N MET A 324 15.19 -16.07 12.53
CA MET A 324 16.63 -15.93 12.75
C MET A 324 17.19 -14.71 12.03
N LEU A 325 16.75 -14.44 10.80
CA LEU A 325 17.14 -13.22 10.09
C LEU A 325 16.60 -11.99 10.80
N ALA A 326 15.31 -11.94 11.14
CA ALA A 326 14.73 -10.83 11.90
C ALA A 326 15.50 -10.58 13.21
N LEU A 327 15.80 -11.63 13.97
CA LEU A 327 16.59 -11.57 15.19
C LEU A 327 18.02 -11.07 14.93
N LEU A 328 18.66 -11.49 13.83
CA LEU A 328 19.99 -11.01 13.43
C LEU A 328 19.97 -9.49 13.19
N PHE A 329 18.98 -8.97 12.45
CA PHE A 329 18.84 -7.52 12.21
C PHE A 329 18.58 -6.77 13.52
N ILE A 330 17.70 -7.28 14.37
CA ILE A 330 17.44 -6.70 15.69
C ILE A 330 18.74 -6.67 16.51
N CYS A 331 19.52 -7.77 16.53
CA CYS A 331 20.81 -7.82 17.22
C CYS A 331 21.79 -6.77 16.67
N VAL A 332 21.86 -6.60 15.35
CA VAL A 332 22.72 -5.59 14.70
C VAL A 332 22.29 -4.17 15.07
N GLU A 333 20.99 -3.87 15.04
CA GLU A 333 20.43 -2.57 15.43
C GLU A 333 20.59 -2.26 16.95
N LEU A 334 20.69 -3.32 17.76
CA LEU A 334 20.98 -3.22 19.20
C LEU A 334 22.48 -3.06 19.51
N LEU A 335 23.39 -3.35 18.58
CA LEU A 335 24.85 -3.25 18.83
C LEU A 335 25.29 -1.88 19.39
N PRO A 336 24.83 -0.71 18.88
CA PRO A 336 25.21 0.59 19.45
C PRO A 336 24.84 0.71 20.94
N VAL A 337 23.66 0.19 21.31
CA VAL A 337 23.14 0.23 22.68
C VAL A 337 23.89 -0.73 23.56
N LEU A 338 24.08 -1.97 23.10
CA LEU A 338 24.81 -3.00 23.83
C LEU A 338 26.24 -2.53 24.12
N MET A 339 26.89 -1.92 23.13
CA MET A 339 28.24 -1.37 23.30
C MET A 339 28.25 -0.21 24.30
N LYS A 340 27.30 0.73 24.22
CA LYS A 340 27.24 1.85 25.16
C LYS A 340 26.90 1.40 26.58
N MET A 341 25.97 0.44 26.72
CA MET A 341 25.68 -0.20 28.01
C MET A 341 26.94 -0.84 28.59
N LEU A 342 27.64 -1.67 27.81
CA LEU A 342 28.87 -2.33 28.25
C LEU A 342 29.95 -1.32 28.68
N LEU A 343 30.07 -0.20 27.97
CA LEU A 343 31.00 0.87 28.32
C LEU A 343 30.57 1.60 29.60
N ASN A 344 29.28 1.81 29.82
CA ASN A 344 28.73 2.41 31.04
C ASN A 344 28.76 1.47 32.25
N PHE A 345 28.86 0.14 32.06
CA PHE A 345 29.09 -0.83 33.13
C PHE A 345 30.52 -0.79 33.69
N GLY A 346 31.49 -0.28 32.90
CA GLY A 346 32.88 -0.13 33.33
C GLY A 346 33.12 1.12 34.18
N PRO A 347 34.29 1.22 34.86
CA PRO A 347 34.70 2.46 35.51
C PRO A 347 34.85 3.58 34.47
N ARG A 348 34.56 4.83 34.89
CA ARG A 348 34.69 6.03 34.05
C ARG A 348 35.99 6.02 33.27
N SER A 349 35.90 6.16 31.95
CA SER A 349 37.10 6.15 31.13
C SER A 349 37.92 7.43 31.36
N THR A 350 39.22 7.38 31.05
CA THR A 350 40.07 8.58 31.11
C THR A 350 39.57 9.68 30.17
N TYR A 351 38.91 9.29 29.07
CA TYR A 351 38.25 10.22 28.17
C TYR A 351 37.08 10.93 28.88
N ASP A 352 36.17 10.19 29.53
CA ASP A 352 35.00 10.77 30.20
C ASP A 352 35.41 11.73 31.33
N ARG A 353 36.44 11.36 32.10
CA ARG A 353 36.98 12.24 33.16
C ARG A 353 37.60 13.52 32.60
N LEU A 354 38.30 13.43 31.48
CA LEU A 354 38.93 14.60 30.87
C LEU A 354 37.90 15.50 30.17
N SER A 355 36.84 14.92 29.59
CA SER A 355 35.74 15.71 29.03
C SER A 355 35.00 16.46 30.13
N ASP A 356 34.65 15.81 31.25
CA ASP A 356 33.97 16.46 32.39
C ASP A 356 34.82 17.64 32.92
N LEU A 357 36.13 17.43 33.13
CA LEU A 357 37.04 18.49 33.59
C LEU A 357 37.13 19.68 32.63
N ARG A 358 37.04 19.44 31.32
CA ARG A 358 37.05 20.52 30.33
C ARG A 358 35.72 21.25 30.30
N ASP A 359 34.62 20.52 30.36
CA ASP A 359 33.29 21.11 30.41
C ASP A 359 33.12 21.96 31.68
N ASP A 360 33.60 21.49 32.83
CA ASP A 360 33.62 22.26 34.08
C ASP A 360 34.50 23.53 33.96
N GLY A 361 35.69 23.41 33.35
CA GLY A 361 36.57 24.57 33.13
C GLY A 361 35.97 25.61 32.17
N ASP A 362 35.30 25.17 31.10
CA ASP A 362 34.61 26.05 30.16
C ASP A 362 33.44 26.79 30.86
N LEU A 363 32.70 26.08 31.72
CA LEU A 363 31.65 26.67 32.56
C LEU A 363 32.20 27.70 33.54
N GLU A 364 33.33 27.44 34.19
CA GLU A 364 33.99 28.40 35.09
C GLU A 364 34.42 29.67 34.34
N VAL A 365 34.98 29.52 33.15
CA VAL A 365 35.38 30.68 32.31
C VAL A 365 34.16 31.50 31.91
N GLU A 366 33.07 30.87 31.48
CA GLU A 366 31.82 31.59 31.17
C GLU A 366 31.23 32.29 32.39
N GLN A 367 31.23 31.65 33.56
CA GLN A 367 30.75 32.25 34.81
C GLN A 367 31.58 33.46 35.21
N LEU A 368 32.91 33.40 35.08
CA LEU A 368 33.80 34.54 35.34
C LEU A 368 33.57 35.69 34.35
N GLN A 369 33.33 35.38 33.07
CA GLN A 369 32.99 36.40 32.08
C GLN A 369 31.63 37.05 32.38
N GLN A 370 30.66 36.28 32.84
CA GLN A 370 29.35 36.78 33.21
C GLN A 370 29.42 37.66 34.47
N SER A 371 30.15 37.24 35.50
CA SER A 371 30.33 38.06 36.71
C SER A 371 31.05 39.36 36.42
N ALA A 372 32.11 39.34 35.60
CA ALA A 372 32.80 40.54 35.16
C ALA A 372 31.87 41.50 34.37
N ARG A 373 30.98 40.98 33.52
CA ARG A 373 29.99 41.81 32.80
C ARG A 373 29.01 42.47 33.76
N VAL A 374 28.49 41.72 34.73
CA VAL A 374 27.58 42.25 35.75
C VAL A 374 28.26 43.32 36.60
N GLU A 375 29.51 43.10 37.00
CA GLU A 375 30.29 44.06 37.78
C GLU A 375 30.54 45.36 37.01
N VAL A 376 30.89 45.28 35.72
CA VAL A 376 31.03 46.46 34.86
C VAL A 376 29.72 47.21 34.71
N GLU A 377 28.60 46.52 34.51
CA GLU A 377 27.27 47.15 34.43
C GLU A 377 26.89 47.86 35.74
N GLN A 378 27.15 47.24 36.89
CA GLN A 378 26.94 47.85 38.21
C GLN A 378 27.80 49.10 38.38
N ALA A 379 29.09 49.04 38.04
CA ALA A 379 29.99 50.19 38.11
C ALA A 379 29.52 51.35 37.21
N VAL A 380 29.01 51.05 36.01
CA VAL A 380 28.42 52.07 35.12
C VAL A 380 27.16 52.68 35.73
N GLN A 381 26.28 51.87 36.32
CA GLN A 381 25.07 52.36 36.99
C GLN A 381 25.41 53.24 38.19
N ASP A 382 26.37 52.84 39.02
CA ASP A 382 26.83 53.61 40.17
C ASP A 382 27.43 54.96 39.72
N LEU A 383 28.21 54.98 38.64
CA LEU A 383 28.71 56.22 38.05
C LEU A 383 27.58 57.13 37.55
N LEU A 384 26.53 56.57 36.94
CA LEU A 384 25.35 57.35 36.53
C LEU A 384 24.58 57.93 37.72
N VAL A 385 24.41 57.15 38.80
CA VAL A 385 23.77 57.61 40.03
C VAL A 385 24.59 58.72 40.69
N LEU A 386 25.91 58.58 40.76
CA LEU A 386 26.81 59.61 41.28
C LEU A 386 26.74 60.89 40.43
N ALA A 387 26.72 60.77 39.10
CA ALA A 387 26.59 61.91 38.21
C ALA A 387 25.24 62.64 38.36
N GLU A 388 24.13 61.90 38.50
CA GLU A 388 22.81 62.50 38.78
C GLU A 388 22.75 63.14 40.17
N LYS A 389 23.36 62.50 41.18
CA LYS A 389 23.45 63.09 42.52
C LYS A 389 24.22 64.41 42.50
N GLU A 390 25.34 64.48 41.79
CA GLU A 390 26.10 65.73 41.65
C GLU A 390 25.29 66.84 40.95
N ARG A 391 24.46 66.48 39.96
CA ARG A 391 23.53 67.44 39.31
C ARG A 391 22.48 67.95 40.29
N VAL A 392 21.86 67.05 41.05
CA VAL A 392 20.84 67.41 42.05
C VAL A 392 21.44 68.29 43.15
N ASP A 393 22.63 67.98 43.63
CA ASP A 393 23.32 68.77 44.65
C ASP A 393 23.65 70.18 44.13
N LYS A 394 24.13 70.32 42.88
CA LYS A 394 24.32 71.65 42.25
C LYS A 394 23.00 72.43 42.14
N GLN A 395 21.89 71.78 41.77
CA GLN A 395 20.58 72.44 41.73
C GLN A 395 20.14 72.89 43.12
N LYS A 396 20.35 72.06 44.15
CA LYS A 396 20.02 72.38 45.54
C LYS A 396 20.84 73.57 46.04
N GLU A 397 22.14 73.62 45.74
CA GLU A 397 22.99 74.77 46.05
C GLU A 397 22.50 76.05 45.37
N GLN A 398 22.11 75.99 44.10
CA GLN A 398 21.53 77.13 43.39
C GLN A 398 20.23 77.62 44.02
N VAL A 399 19.34 76.71 44.43
CA VAL A 399 18.09 77.04 45.13
C VAL A 399 18.39 77.68 46.50
N LEU A 400 19.35 77.14 47.25
CA LEU A 400 19.77 77.71 48.53
C LEU A 400 20.41 79.10 48.35
N ALA A 401 21.23 79.30 47.32
CA ALA A 401 21.79 80.60 46.98
C ALA A 401 20.69 81.63 46.63
N ARG A 402 19.69 81.24 45.83
CA ARG A 402 18.51 82.08 45.55
C ARG A 402 17.74 82.43 46.82
N ARG A 403 17.57 81.48 47.74
CA ARG A 403 16.89 81.72 49.02
C ARG A 403 17.68 82.69 49.91
N ARG A 404 19.02 82.54 49.98
CA ARG A 404 19.90 83.48 50.69
C ARG A 404 19.85 84.88 50.08
N ALA A 405 19.86 84.99 48.75
CA ALA A 405 19.74 86.27 48.05
C ALA A 405 18.38 86.95 48.31
N ARG A 406 17.27 86.19 48.31
CA ARG A 406 15.94 86.72 48.67
C ARG A 406 15.88 87.20 50.11
N LEU A 407 16.48 86.46 51.05
CA LEU A 407 16.55 86.89 52.44
C LEU A 407 17.41 88.15 52.60
N ALA A 408 18.55 88.25 51.90
CA ALA A 408 19.37 89.46 51.89
C ALA A 408 18.62 90.67 51.29
N ALA A 409 17.87 90.48 50.21
CA ALA A 409 17.02 91.53 49.62
C ALA A 409 15.89 91.98 50.56
N ALA A 410 15.28 91.05 51.31
CA ALA A 410 14.26 91.37 52.31
C ALA A 410 14.84 92.14 53.52
N VAL A 411 16.10 91.89 53.88
CA VAL A 411 16.82 92.66 54.91
C VAL A 411 17.18 94.06 54.39
N ALA A 412 17.67 94.17 53.15
CA ALA A 412 17.97 95.47 52.52
C ALA A 412 16.72 96.35 52.32
N ALA A 413 15.57 95.74 52.01
CA ALA A 413 14.28 96.43 51.94
C ALA A 413 13.75 96.90 53.31
N ARG A 414 14.28 96.36 54.42
CA ARG A 414 13.96 96.82 55.78
C ARG A 414 14.79 98.02 56.23
N GLU A 415 15.98 98.20 55.65
CA GLU A 415 16.87 99.34 55.94
C GLU A 415 16.56 100.59 55.11
N SER A 416 15.86 100.42 53.98
CA SER A 416 15.37 101.52 53.12
C SER A 416 13.91 101.86 53.47
N GLY A 417 13.73 102.77 54.43
CA GLY A 417 12.40 103.18 54.89
C GLY A 417 11.58 103.88 53.80
N GLU A 418 10.64 103.15 53.19
CA GLU A 418 9.54 103.74 52.42
C GLU A 418 8.29 102.83 52.48
N ILE A 419 7.20 103.35 53.06
CA ILE A 419 5.89 102.69 53.15
C ILE A 419 5.03 103.18 51.99
N PRO A 420 4.30 102.28 51.30
CA PRO A 420 2.92 102.65 50.97
C PRO A 420 1.87 101.51 51.12
N ALA A 421 0.84 101.87 51.91
CA ALA A 421 -0.62 101.73 51.75
C ALA A 421 -1.31 100.42 51.25
N PRO A 422 -2.50 100.09 51.82
CA PRO A 422 -3.19 98.82 51.63
C PRO A 422 -4.05 98.79 50.35
N ARG A 423 -4.28 97.60 49.79
CA ARG A 423 -5.34 97.36 48.79
C ARG A 423 -6.04 96.02 48.97
N THR A 424 -7.32 96.14 49.33
CA THR A 424 -8.53 95.48 48.80
C THR A 424 -8.45 94.01 48.39
N GLU A 425 -9.19 93.19 49.13
CA GLU A 425 -9.69 91.88 48.71
C GLU A 425 -10.65 92.02 47.51
N SER A 426 -10.42 91.21 46.47
CA SER A 426 -11.42 90.88 45.45
C SER A 426 -11.39 89.37 45.25
N SER A 427 -12.52 88.73 45.55
CA SER A 427 -12.82 87.32 45.33
C SER A 427 -12.82 86.95 43.85
N VAL A 428 -12.15 85.85 43.50
CA VAL A 428 -12.50 85.01 42.34
C VAL A 428 -12.38 83.54 42.75
N GLU A 429 -13.46 82.81 42.52
CA GLU A 429 -13.68 81.38 42.72
C GLU A 429 -12.92 80.47 41.73
N ASP A 430 -12.83 79.18 42.12
CA ASP A 430 -12.66 77.97 41.30
C ASP A 430 -11.26 77.74 40.68
N THR A 431 -10.61 76.58 40.77
CA THR A 431 -11.12 75.21 40.61
C THR A 431 -10.35 74.19 41.44
N GLY A 432 -11.08 73.22 41.99
CA GLY A 432 -10.56 72.14 42.82
C GLY A 432 -9.40 71.33 42.21
N ARG A 433 -8.32 71.18 42.99
CA ARG A 433 -7.39 70.06 42.89
C ARG A 433 -7.29 69.40 44.26
N ARG A 434 -7.57 68.10 44.30
CA ARG A 434 -7.50 67.29 45.53
C ARG A 434 -6.03 67.00 45.87
N MET A 435 -5.74 66.90 47.16
CA MET A 435 -4.39 66.80 47.75
C MET A 435 -3.56 65.56 47.34
N TRP A 436 -4.11 64.66 46.51
CA TRP A 436 -3.47 63.43 46.03
C TRP A 436 -3.25 63.39 44.50
N ASP A 437 -3.37 64.53 43.82
CA ASP A 437 -3.09 64.64 42.38
C ASP A 437 -1.57 64.64 42.11
N THR A 438 -0.98 63.45 41.98
CA THR A 438 0.39 63.28 41.49
C THR A 438 0.40 63.45 39.97
N GLY A 439 0.75 64.65 39.51
CA GLY A 439 1.13 64.90 38.11
C GLY A 439 2.21 63.92 37.61
N PRO A 440 2.51 63.92 36.30
CA PRO A 440 2.42 62.80 35.36
C PRO A 440 3.41 61.65 35.61
N ILE A 441 3.42 61.06 36.80
CA ILE A 441 4.26 59.91 37.15
C ILE A 441 3.58 58.60 36.74
N ILE A 442 2.25 58.60 36.59
CA ILE A 442 1.47 57.45 36.09
C ILE A 442 1.57 57.30 34.55
N GLY A 443 1.92 58.36 33.82
CA GLY A 443 2.08 58.32 32.35
C GLY A 443 3.38 57.62 31.89
N LEU A 444 4.49 57.85 32.59
CA LEU A 444 5.80 57.29 32.23
C LEU A 444 5.89 55.77 32.48
N ALA A 445 5.20 55.27 33.50
CA ALA A 445 5.09 53.82 33.75
C ALA A 445 4.26 53.09 32.69
N ARG A 446 3.27 53.77 32.07
CA ARG A 446 2.41 53.20 31.03
C ARG A 446 3.09 53.18 29.65
N GLU A 447 3.95 54.14 29.34
CA GLU A 447 4.76 54.14 28.12
C GLU A 447 5.84 53.04 28.14
N ALA A 448 6.48 52.79 29.29
CA ALA A 448 7.45 51.71 29.45
C ALA A 448 6.83 50.30 29.30
N ALA A 449 5.58 50.10 29.73
CA ALA A 449 4.86 48.84 29.58
C ALA A 449 4.24 48.62 28.18
N SER A 450 4.04 49.68 27.39
CA SER A 450 3.46 49.59 26.05
C SER A 450 4.48 49.33 24.93
N ARG A 451 5.78 49.57 25.18
CA ARG A 451 6.87 49.26 24.22
C ARG A 451 7.32 47.80 24.24
N THR A 452 7.06 47.07 25.30
CA THR A 452 7.46 45.65 25.47
C THR A 452 6.44 44.63 24.98
N VAL A 453 5.20 45.05 24.66
CA VAL A 453 4.10 44.12 24.28
C VAL A 453 3.80 44.14 22.76
N ARG A 454 4.44 45.00 21.95
CA ARG A 454 4.11 45.17 20.53
C ARG A 454 5.00 44.43 19.53
N THR A 455 5.91 43.56 19.96
CA THR A 455 6.76 42.77 19.06
C THR A 455 6.84 41.29 19.46
N MET A 456 5.70 40.59 19.55
CA MET A 456 5.64 39.13 19.29
C MET A 456 4.18 38.65 19.30
N ARG A 457 3.42 38.97 18.25
CA ARG A 457 2.27 38.16 17.84
C ARG A 457 2.14 38.25 16.32
N ARG A 458 2.76 37.31 15.62
CA ARG A 458 2.60 37.15 14.16
C ARG A 458 2.27 35.69 13.86
N ARG A 459 1.00 35.44 13.52
CA ARG A 459 0.49 34.31 12.72
C ARG A 459 -1.04 34.49 12.57
N PRO A 460 -1.67 33.93 11.52
CA PRO A 460 -1.27 33.76 10.13
C PRO A 460 -2.30 34.42 9.18
N ASP A 461 -1.89 34.91 8.01
CA ASP A 461 -2.86 35.24 6.95
C ASP A 461 -3.09 34.02 6.06
N ALA A 462 -4.37 33.79 5.75
CA ALA A 462 -4.87 32.71 4.93
C ALA A 462 -5.27 33.24 3.54
N ARG A 463 -5.04 32.36 2.56
CA ARG A 463 -5.74 32.21 1.27
C ARG A 463 -5.58 33.29 0.20
N GLU A 464 -4.92 32.89 -0.88
CA GLU A 464 -5.44 33.11 -2.23
C GLU A 464 -5.79 31.75 -2.85
N VAL A 465 -7.00 31.72 -3.42
CA VAL A 465 -7.56 30.69 -4.27
C VAL A 465 -7.34 31.21 -5.69
N GLU A 466 -6.62 30.46 -6.52
CA GLU A 466 -6.69 30.67 -7.97
C GLU A 466 -6.83 29.30 -8.65
N THR A 467 -8.00 29.12 -9.22
CA THR A 467 -8.39 28.07 -10.15
C THR A 467 -7.90 28.42 -11.54
N VAL A 468 -7.11 27.53 -12.17
CA VAL A 468 -7.30 26.97 -13.52
C VAL A 468 -6.65 25.60 -13.54
#